data_AF-Q7N281-F1
#
_entry.id   AF-Q7N281-F1
#
_cell.length_a   1.000
_cell.length_b   1.000
_cell.length_c   1.000
_cell.angle_alpha   90.00
_cell.angle_beta   90.00
_cell.angle_gamma   90.00
#
_symmetry.space_group_name_H-M   'P 1'
#
loop_
_entity.id
_entity.type
_entity.pdbx_description
1 polymer ?
#
loop_
_entity_poly.entity_id
_entity_poly.type
_entity_poly.pdbx_seq_one_letter_code
_entity_poly.pdbx_strand_id
1 'polypeptide(L)'
;MRAYTPFAQPIDKTLWRFAGLPGNRGLDLTNVLQSGLPIEVFDSIHKWSDMSKADIMRIAGIKERNVARLIRVFDAAVQLFGGNKNEAWTWLKNPVRGLGAVTPMSLNCD
;
A
#
# COMPACT_ATOMS: atom_id res chain seq x y z
N MET A 1 7.03 -19.07 -31.66
CA MET A 1 6.08 -18.40 -30.74
C MET A 1 5.52 -17.17 -31.45
N ARG A 2 4.20 -16.98 -31.50
CA ARG A 2 3.62 -15.69 -31.93
C ARG A 2 3.76 -14.72 -30.76
N ALA A 3 4.47 -13.61 -30.99
CA ALA A 3 4.49 -12.51 -30.03
C ALA A 3 3.09 -11.93 -29.94
N TYR A 4 2.60 -11.73 -28.72
CA TYR A 4 1.36 -11.01 -28.49
C TYR A 4 1.56 -9.54 -28.88
N THR A 5 0.75 -9.04 -29.81
CA THR A 5 0.74 -7.63 -30.20
C THR A 5 -0.56 -7.01 -29.69
N PRO A 6 -0.52 -6.11 -28.69
CA PRO A 6 -1.74 -5.53 -28.12
C PRO A 6 -2.42 -4.60 -29.14
N PHE A 7 -3.75 -4.67 -29.20
CA PHE A 7 -4.56 -3.64 -29.86
C PHE A 7 -4.56 -2.38 -28.99
N ALA A 8 -4.11 -1.25 -29.53
CA ALA A 8 -4.14 0.02 -28.82
C ALA A 8 -5.60 0.50 -28.68
N GLN A 9 -6.16 0.41 -27.49
CA GLN A 9 -7.47 0.99 -27.17
C GLN A 9 -7.33 2.51 -26.98
N PRO A 10 -8.37 3.31 -27.25
CA PRO A 10 -8.36 4.76 -27.04
C PRO A 10 -7.94 5.14 -25.61
N ILE A 11 -7.24 6.27 -25.48
CA ILE A 11 -6.59 6.77 -24.24
C ILE A 11 -7.59 7.07 -23.10
N ASP A 12 -8.88 7.14 -23.39
CA ASP A 12 -9.95 7.49 -22.45
C ASP A 12 -10.18 6.44 -21.34
N LYS A 13 -9.79 5.17 -21.55
CA LYS A 13 -9.96 4.07 -20.58
C LYS A 13 -8.67 3.65 -19.86
N THR A 14 -7.70 4.53 -19.73
CA THR A 14 -6.44 4.20 -19.04
C THR A 14 -6.64 4.05 -17.53
N LEU A 15 -6.07 2.98 -16.96
CA LEU A 15 -6.14 2.66 -15.53
C LEU A 15 -5.73 3.85 -14.63
N TRP A 16 -4.73 4.63 -15.05
CA TRP A 16 -4.25 5.80 -14.31
C TRP A 16 -5.35 6.85 -14.10
N ARG A 17 -6.15 7.15 -15.15
CA ARG A 17 -7.29 8.08 -15.03
C ARG A 17 -8.40 7.48 -14.16
N PHE A 18 -8.68 6.19 -14.32
CA PHE A 18 -9.68 5.49 -13.51
C PHE A 18 -9.32 5.47 -12.02
N ALA A 19 -8.05 5.33 -11.70
CA ALA A 19 -7.53 5.34 -10.33
C ALA A 19 -7.41 6.76 -9.72
N GLY A 20 -7.79 7.81 -10.45
CA GLY A 20 -7.68 9.19 -9.99
C GLY A 20 -6.25 9.74 -9.96
N LEU A 21 -5.31 9.07 -10.64
CA LEU A 21 -3.93 9.54 -10.74
C LEU A 21 -3.81 10.63 -11.81
N PRO A 22 -2.90 11.60 -11.63
CA PRO A 22 -2.71 12.68 -12.58
C PRO A 22 -2.36 12.10 -13.96
N GLY A 23 -3.09 12.54 -14.99
CA GLY A 23 -2.95 12.02 -16.36
C GLY A 23 -1.68 12.48 -17.08
N ASN A 24 -0.95 13.45 -16.52
CA ASN A 24 0.34 13.91 -17.03
C ASN A 24 1.48 13.07 -16.41
N ARG A 25 2.36 12.54 -17.24
CA ARG A 25 3.56 11.79 -16.81
C ARG A 25 4.70 12.72 -16.41
N GLY A 26 4.37 13.78 -15.65
CA GLY A 26 5.28 14.86 -15.28
C GLY A 26 5.55 14.89 -13.78
N LEU A 27 6.00 16.05 -13.28
CA LEU A 27 6.32 16.28 -11.87
C LEU A 27 5.17 15.92 -10.92
N ASP A 28 3.92 16.16 -11.32
CA ASP A 28 2.74 15.85 -10.49
C ASP A 28 2.62 14.36 -10.21
N LEU A 29 2.85 13.50 -11.21
CA LEU A 29 2.82 12.06 -11.02
C LEU A 29 3.96 11.60 -10.12
N THR A 30 5.17 12.13 -10.33
CA THR A 30 6.32 11.82 -9.48
C THR A 30 6.05 12.17 -8.02
N ASN A 31 5.44 13.34 -7.76
CA ASN A 31 5.10 13.76 -6.41
C ASN A 31 4.08 12.82 -5.75
N VAL A 32 3.04 12.42 -6.49
CA VAL A 32 2.03 11.45 -6.00
C VAL A 32 2.66 10.08 -5.70
N LEU A 33 3.57 9.61 -6.55
CA LEU A 33 4.27 8.34 -6.33
C LEU A 33 5.20 8.43 -5.11
N GLN A 34 5.87 9.56 -4.90
CA GLN A 34 6.75 9.78 -3.76
C GLN A 34 5.99 9.92 -2.43
N SER A 35 4.78 10.52 -2.44
CA SER A 35 3.93 10.59 -1.24
C SER A 35 3.30 9.25 -0.85
N GLY A 36 3.45 8.23 -1.70
CA GLY A 36 2.75 6.95 -1.57
C GLY A 36 1.36 7.00 -2.20
N LEU A 37 0.91 5.82 -2.65
CA LEU A 37 -0.41 5.67 -3.24
C LEU A 37 -1.46 5.40 -2.16
N PRO A 38 -2.66 6.00 -2.28
CA PRO A 38 -3.79 5.64 -1.44
C PRO A 38 -4.14 4.15 -1.58
N ILE A 39 -4.59 3.52 -0.49
CA ILE A 39 -4.94 2.08 -0.49
C ILE A 39 -6.13 1.79 -1.42
N GLU A 40 -6.97 2.79 -1.68
CA GLU A 40 -8.12 2.72 -2.57
C GLU A 40 -7.71 2.45 -4.02
N VAL A 41 -6.44 2.71 -4.39
CA VAL A 41 -5.91 2.34 -5.71
C VAL A 41 -5.99 0.83 -5.94
N PHE A 42 -5.84 0.01 -4.90
CA PHE A 42 -6.04 -1.44 -5.02
C PHE A 42 -7.48 -1.80 -5.41
N ASP A 43 -8.47 -1.04 -4.93
CA ASP A 43 -9.88 -1.23 -5.32
C ASP A 43 -10.10 -0.82 -6.77
N SER A 44 -9.48 0.27 -7.21
CA SER A 44 -9.56 0.72 -8.60
C SER A 44 -8.93 -0.29 -9.57
N ILE A 45 -7.78 -0.87 -9.20
CA ILE A 45 -7.14 -1.93 -10.00
C ILE A 45 -8.06 -3.16 -10.06
N HIS A 46 -8.54 -3.64 -8.91
CA HIS A 46 -9.45 -4.79 -8.82
C HIS A 46 -10.67 -4.62 -9.74
N LYS A 47 -11.34 -3.46 -9.66
CA LYS A 47 -12.53 -3.17 -10.48
C LYS A 47 -12.23 -3.07 -11.97
N TRP A 48 -11.08 -2.53 -12.36
CA TRP A 48 -10.75 -2.31 -13.76
C TRP A 48 -10.18 -3.56 -14.45
N SER A 49 -9.40 -4.37 -13.72
CA SER A 49 -8.74 -5.56 -14.28
C SER A 49 -9.43 -6.89 -13.95
N ASP A 50 -10.47 -6.88 -13.10
CA ASP A 50 -11.13 -8.08 -12.56
C ASP A 50 -10.16 -9.03 -11.81
N MET A 51 -9.00 -8.51 -11.39
CA MET A 51 -8.00 -9.28 -10.65
C MET A 51 -8.32 -9.28 -9.17
N SER A 52 -8.09 -10.40 -8.49
CA SER A 52 -8.25 -10.47 -7.03
C SER A 52 -7.29 -9.50 -6.31
N LYS A 53 -7.72 -8.93 -5.17
CA LYS A 53 -6.84 -8.09 -4.33
C LYS A 53 -5.58 -8.83 -3.89
N ALA A 54 -5.69 -10.14 -3.63
CA ALA A 54 -4.57 -11.00 -3.28
C ALA A 54 -3.53 -11.08 -4.40
N ASP A 55 -3.97 -11.25 -5.65
CA ASP A 55 -3.05 -11.24 -6.80
C ASP A 55 -2.41 -9.87 -7.02
N ILE A 56 -3.17 -8.78 -6.85
CA ILE A 56 -2.61 -7.43 -6.96
C ILE A 56 -1.53 -7.20 -5.89
N MET A 57 -1.80 -7.56 -4.63
CA MET A 57 -0.81 -7.45 -3.55
C MET A 57 0.43 -8.32 -3.83
N ARG A 58 0.23 -9.56 -4.29
CA ARG A 58 1.33 -10.47 -4.65
C ARG A 58 2.22 -9.91 -5.74
N ILE A 59 1.63 -9.36 -6.81
CA ILE A 59 2.37 -8.73 -7.92
C ILE A 59 3.08 -7.46 -7.46
N ALA A 60 2.45 -6.67 -6.58
CA ALA A 60 3.05 -5.47 -5.98
C ALA A 60 4.15 -5.79 -4.95
N GLY A 61 4.43 -7.07 -4.66
CA GLY A 61 5.43 -7.48 -3.67
C GLY A 61 4.98 -7.29 -2.21
N ILE A 62 3.70 -7.02 -1.98
CA ILE A 62 3.13 -6.84 -0.63
C ILE A 62 2.78 -8.23 -0.07
N LYS A 63 3.51 -8.65 0.97
CA LYS A 63 3.24 -9.91 1.67
C LYS A 63 2.01 -9.74 2.58
N GLU A 64 0.93 -10.49 2.33
CA GLU A 64 -0.28 -10.48 3.17
C GLU A 64 0.02 -10.74 4.65
N ARG A 65 1.00 -11.60 4.94
CA ARG A 65 1.46 -11.88 6.31
C ARG A 65 1.98 -10.63 7.03
N ASN A 66 2.63 -9.71 6.32
CA ASN A 66 3.17 -8.49 6.91
C ASN A 66 2.03 -7.54 7.31
N VAL A 67 0.99 -7.45 6.47
CA VAL A 67 -0.23 -6.69 6.78
C VAL A 67 -0.95 -7.29 7.99
N ALA A 68 -1.13 -8.60 8.01
CA ALA A 68 -1.78 -9.28 9.14
C ALA A 68 -1.01 -9.12 10.46
N ARG A 69 0.34 -9.17 10.42
CA ARG A 69 1.20 -8.89 11.57
C ARG A 69 1.04 -7.45 12.06
N LEU A 70 1.08 -6.48 11.14
CA LEU A 70 0.90 -5.06 11.47
C LEU A 70 -0.44 -4.83 12.17
N ILE A 71 -1.53 -5.42 11.68
CA ILE A 71 -2.86 -5.30 12.29
C ILE A 71 -2.84 -5.82 13.73
N ARG A 72 -2.28 -7.01 13.96
CA ARG A 72 -2.22 -7.62 15.31
C ARG A 72 -1.36 -6.78 16.27
N VAL A 73 -0.21 -6.30 15.84
CA VAL A 73 0.66 -5.48 16.67
C VAL A 73 0.00 -4.13 16.97
N PHE A 74 -0.67 -3.52 15.99
CA PHE A 74 -1.37 -2.26 16.21
C PHE A 74 -2.56 -2.42 17.15
N ASP A 75 -3.35 -3.50 17.00
CA ASP A 75 -4.44 -3.81 17.91
C ASP A 75 -3.94 -3.97 19.36
N ALA A 76 -2.87 -4.74 19.56
CA ALA A 76 -2.23 -4.89 20.87
C ALA A 76 -1.70 -3.55 21.43
N ALA A 77 -1.12 -2.70 20.57
CA ALA A 77 -0.67 -1.37 20.98
C ALA A 77 -1.86 -0.49 21.40
N VAL A 78 -2.97 -0.49 20.66
CA VAL A 78 -4.18 0.26 21.04
C VAL A 78 -4.69 -0.21 22.40
N GLN A 79 -4.68 -1.52 22.68
CA GLN A 79 -5.04 -2.04 24.00
C GLN A 79 -4.08 -1.56 25.10
N LEU A 80 -2.76 -1.59 24.85
CA LEU A 80 -1.74 -1.11 25.78
C LEU A 80 -1.92 0.37 26.15
N PHE A 81 -2.28 1.20 25.17
CA PHE A 81 -2.51 2.64 25.36
C PHE A 81 -3.97 2.98 25.70
N GLY A 82 -4.73 2.03 26.27
CA GLY A 82 -6.08 2.28 26.80
C GLY A 82 -7.09 2.74 25.74
N GLY A 83 -6.92 2.31 24.50
CA GLY A 83 -7.75 2.72 23.36
C GLY A 83 -7.24 3.97 22.62
N ASN A 84 -6.15 4.61 23.07
CA ASN A 84 -5.61 5.80 22.40
C ASN A 84 -4.83 5.42 21.13
N LYS A 85 -5.53 5.52 19.99
CA LYS A 85 -4.98 5.21 18.67
C LYS A 85 -3.80 6.09 18.27
N ASN A 86 -3.79 7.37 18.68
CA ASN A 86 -2.74 8.32 18.30
C ASN A 86 -1.44 8.02 19.05
N GLU A 87 -1.52 7.68 20.33
CA GLU A 87 -0.37 7.24 21.12
C GLU A 87 0.17 5.90 20.63
N ALA A 88 -0.71 4.94 20.38
CA ALA A 88 -0.32 3.65 19.79
C ALA A 88 0.39 3.82 18.43
N TRP A 89 -0.13 4.69 17.57
CA TRP A 89 0.49 5.02 16.28
C TRP A 89 1.84 5.73 16.44
N THR A 90 1.93 6.64 17.41
CA THR A 90 3.18 7.33 17.74
C THR A 90 4.22 6.31 18.21
N TRP A 91 3.85 5.41 19.12
CA TRP A 91 4.74 4.37 19.62
C TRP A 91 5.22 3.43 18.51
N LEU A 92 4.33 2.98 17.60
CA LEU A 92 4.69 2.10 16.48
C LEU A 92 5.76 2.68 15.55
N LYS A 93 5.79 4.00 15.38
CA LYS A 93 6.69 4.70 14.45
C LYS A 93 7.99 5.20 15.08
N ASN A 94 8.10 5.16 16.41
CA ASN A 94 9.27 5.69 17.11
C ASN A 94 10.19 4.56 17.59
N PRO A 95 11.51 4.77 17.59
CA PRO A 95 12.46 3.81 18.14
C PRO A 95 12.20 3.47 19.61
N VAL A 96 12.16 2.19 19.93
CA VAL A 96 11.97 1.70 21.31
C VAL A 96 13.26 1.07 21.81
N ARG A 97 13.79 1.55 22.93
CA ARG A 97 15.05 1.03 23.50
C ARG A 97 14.98 -0.48 23.78
N GLY A 98 13.86 -0.96 24.30
CA GLY A 98 13.63 -2.38 24.58
C GLY A 98 13.59 -3.29 23.34
N LEU A 99 13.49 -2.70 22.13
CA LEU A 99 13.57 -3.42 20.86
C LEU A 99 14.94 -3.28 20.19
N GLY A 100 15.95 -2.74 20.87
CA GLY A 100 17.26 -2.46 20.27
C GLY A 100 17.31 -1.16 19.48
N ALA A 101 16.49 -0.16 19.87
CA ALA A 101 16.41 1.15 19.22
C ALA A 101 15.92 1.11 17.76
N VAL A 102 15.12 0.11 17.41
CA VAL A 102 14.33 0.07 16.17
C VAL A 102 12.87 0.37 16.44
N THR A 103 12.10 0.65 15.39
CA THR A 103 10.66 0.89 15.51
C THR A 103 9.91 -0.45 15.54
N PRO A 104 8.81 -0.58 16.31
CA PRO A 104 7.97 -1.77 16.23
C PRO A 104 7.51 -2.10 14.80
N MET A 105 7.31 -1.07 13.97
CA MET A 105 6.88 -1.24 12.59
C MET A 105 7.93 -1.88 11.68
N SER A 106 9.23 -1.57 11.85
CA SER A 106 10.27 -2.11 10.97
C SER A 106 10.41 -3.63 11.07
N LEU A 107 10.10 -4.19 12.25
CA LEU A 107 10.12 -5.64 12.50
C LEU A 107 9.04 -6.42 11.71
N ASN A 108 8.04 -5.73 11.16
CA ASN A 108 6.98 -6.37 10.39
C ASN A 108 7.35 -6.54 8.90
N CYS A 109 8.49 -5.99 8.46
CA CYS A 109 8.88 -5.95 7.05
C CYS A 109 9.85 -7.06 6.61
N ASP A 110 10.38 -7.85 7.55
CA ASP A 110 11.33 -8.95 7.31
C ASP A 110 10.66 -10.20 6.69
#